data_AF-A0A920TKZ6-F1
#
_entry.id   AF-A0A920TKZ6-F1
#
_cell.length_a   1.000
_cell.length_b   1.000
_cell.length_c   1.000
_cell.angle_alpha   90.00
_cell.angle_beta   90.00
_cell.angle_gamma   90.00
#
_symmetry.space_group_name_H-M   'P 1'
#
loop_
_entity.id
_entity.type
_entity.pdbx_description
1 polymer ?
#
loop_
_entity_poly.entity_id
_entity_poly.type
_entity_poly.pdbx_seq_one_letter_code
_entity_poly.pdbx_strand_id
1 'polypeptide(L)'
;MPKWGFPGEGTRGSLTKKLIEKFNLMEDRNPQVWAIGVKELWQMPSGTVTPGYVAHTMGFPLGHDIFGGAFIYGMQNDILDLGLVVGLDYQNPGVDAQHELQRLKTHPWIRSLLADGEIIAYGAKSLPEGGWYSLPKLTVGGAMLIGDSAGFLNGQRLKGIHLAMKSGMLAAETISEAFSVDDFSAVSLASFTDKVNSSWLKNELWKVRNFHQGFDRGLLGGLINSGLGLFTGGRGWGIKDRLPSHHGHELMQKGIAEDRYADLEFDGKYLFDKVTNVYYSATAHEEDQIPHLHVQDMDICITKCTEEYSNPCEKFCPADVYEMVQDGDDKRLQINFSNCVHCKTCDIMDPYQIIDWVPPEGGDGPGWANL
;
A
#
# COMPACT_ATOMS: atom_id res chain seq x y z
N MET A 1 22.46 -21.43 9.93
CA MET A 1 21.59 -20.52 9.16
C MET A 1 21.16 -21.22 7.89
N PRO A 2 19.93 -21.05 7.41
CA PRO A 2 19.51 -21.65 6.15
C PRO A 2 20.39 -21.14 4.99
N LYS A 3 20.73 -22.03 4.05
CA LYS A 3 21.54 -21.70 2.86
C LYS A 3 20.78 -20.80 1.86
N TRP A 4 19.46 -20.68 2.02
CA TRP A 4 18.56 -19.98 1.11
C TRP A 4 17.29 -19.47 1.83
N GLY A 5 16.53 -18.56 1.21
CA GLY A 5 15.22 -18.12 1.69
C GLY A 5 14.36 -17.42 0.61
N PHE A 6 13.06 -17.29 0.88
CA PHE A 6 12.11 -16.53 0.06
C PHE A 6 11.60 -15.31 0.83
N PRO A 7 12.16 -14.10 0.63
CA PRO A 7 11.55 -12.89 1.18
C PRO A 7 10.18 -12.66 0.49
N GLY A 8 9.12 -13.05 1.20
CA GLY A 8 7.72 -12.94 0.79
C GLY A 8 6.87 -12.27 1.87
N GLU A 9 7.41 -11.23 2.51
CA GLU A 9 6.77 -10.43 3.57
C GLU A 9 5.57 -9.61 3.08
N GLY A 10 5.33 -9.59 1.76
CA GLY A 10 4.37 -8.71 1.09
C GLY A 10 4.94 -7.31 0.86
N THR A 11 4.03 -6.34 0.74
CA THR A 11 4.35 -4.91 0.55
C THR A 11 5.34 -4.38 1.61
N ARG A 12 6.34 -3.60 1.16
CA ARG A 12 7.37 -2.95 2.00
C ARG A 12 7.85 -3.85 3.16
N GLY A 13 8.37 -5.03 2.81
CA GLY A 13 8.92 -6.00 3.77
C GLY A 13 10.16 -5.47 4.49
N SER A 14 10.28 -5.72 5.80
CA SER A 14 11.37 -5.19 6.64
C SER A 14 12.71 -5.83 6.34
N LEU A 15 12.72 -7.13 6.02
CA LEU A 15 13.92 -7.83 5.56
C LEU A 15 14.18 -7.55 4.09
N THR A 16 13.12 -7.51 3.29
CA THR A 16 13.18 -7.25 1.85
C THR A 16 13.82 -5.91 1.54
N LYS A 17 13.42 -4.83 2.23
CA LYS A 17 14.02 -3.50 2.01
C LYS A 17 15.52 -3.48 2.32
N LYS A 18 15.93 -4.12 3.42
CA LYS A 18 17.35 -4.26 3.81
C LYS A 18 18.14 -5.10 2.80
N LEU A 19 17.52 -6.14 2.24
CA LEU A 19 18.13 -6.97 1.19
C LEU A 19 18.32 -6.19 -0.10
N ILE A 20 17.30 -5.45 -0.52
CA ILE A 20 17.33 -4.60 -1.71
C ILE A 20 18.46 -3.57 -1.62
N GLU A 21 18.56 -2.88 -0.48
CA GLU A 21 19.60 -1.88 -0.23
C GLU A 21 21.00 -2.51 -0.21
N LYS A 22 21.20 -3.56 0.60
CA LYS A 22 22.50 -4.22 0.80
C LYS A 22 23.11 -4.73 -0.51
N PHE A 23 22.29 -5.19 -1.44
CA PHE A 23 22.74 -5.75 -2.72
C PHE A 23 22.47 -4.86 -3.92
N ASN A 24 22.08 -3.60 -3.69
CA ASN A 24 21.77 -2.62 -4.74
C ASN A 24 20.80 -3.15 -5.81
N LEU A 25 19.72 -3.82 -5.40
CA LEU A 25 18.83 -4.54 -6.32
C LEU A 25 17.96 -3.63 -7.19
N MET A 26 17.94 -2.33 -6.91
CA MET A 26 17.22 -1.32 -7.69
C MET A 26 18.09 -0.61 -8.73
N GLU A 27 19.33 -1.07 -8.95
CA GLU A 27 20.19 -0.53 -10.01
C GLU A 27 19.47 -0.57 -11.38
N ASP A 28 19.48 0.57 -12.07
CA ASP A 28 18.77 0.84 -13.32
C ASP A 28 17.24 0.64 -13.29
N ARG A 29 16.62 0.54 -12.11
CA ARG A 29 15.17 0.43 -11.92
C ARG A 29 14.53 1.77 -11.61
N ASN A 30 13.23 1.85 -11.87
CA ASN A 30 12.42 2.95 -11.37
C ASN A 30 12.25 2.75 -9.85
N PRO A 31 12.22 3.83 -9.05
CA PRO A 31 11.82 3.69 -7.65
C PRO A 31 10.41 3.12 -7.57
N GLN A 32 10.18 2.25 -6.57
CA GLN A 32 8.85 1.72 -6.33
C GLN A 32 7.91 2.85 -5.91
N VAL A 33 6.75 2.87 -6.55
CA VAL A 33 5.60 3.71 -6.17
C VAL A 33 4.63 2.83 -5.41
N TRP A 34 3.91 3.40 -4.46
CA TRP A 34 3.03 2.66 -3.57
C TRP A 34 1.65 3.32 -3.53
N ALA A 35 0.65 2.57 -3.09
CA ALA A 35 -0.62 3.09 -2.60
C ALA A 35 -0.91 2.52 -1.22
N ILE A 36 -1.91 3.11 -0.54
CA ILE A 36 -2.54 2.58 0.66
C ILE A 36 -3.99 2.21 0.31
N GLY A 37 -4.35 0.96 0.58
CA GLY A 37 -5.74 0.54 0.61
C GLY A 37 -6.27 0.66 2.03
N VAL A 38 -7.43 1.28 2.20
CA VAL A 38 -8.26 1.19 3.41
C VAL A 38 -9.56 0.48 3.06
N LYS A 39 -10.04 -0.36 3.97
CA LYS A 39 -11.15 -1.27 3.71
C LYS A 39 -12.05 -1.40 4.95
N GLU A 40 -13.35 -1.43 4.72
CA GLU A 40 -14.39 -1.75 5.70
C GLU A 40 -15.24 -2.91 5.16
N LEU A 41 -15.55 -3.89 6.01
CA LEU A 41 -16.59 -4.88 5.74
C LEU A 41 -17.87 -4.46 6.46
N TRP A 42 -18.98 -4.54 5.74
CA TRP A 42 -20.30 -4.17 6.25
C TRP A 42 -21.23 -5.38 6.19
N GLN A 43 -21.80 -5.75 7.34
CA GLN A 43 -22.91 -6.67 7.40
C GLN A 43 -24.18 -5.93 6.99
N MET A 44 -24.79 -6.39 5.90
CA MET A 44 -25.99 -5.79 5.35
C MET A 44 -27.24 -6.59 5.76
N PRO A 45 -28.44 -5.98 5.67
CA PRO A 45 -29.70 -6.71 5.85
C PRO A 45 -29.80 -7.89 4.89
N SER A 46 -30.43 -8.97 5.35
CA SER A 46 -30.41 -10.22 4.60
C SER A 46 -31.07 -10.10 3.22
N GLY A 47 -30.39 -10.62 2.19
CA GLY A 47 -30.84 -10.61 0.80
C GLY A 47 -30.61 -9.29 0.06
N THR A 48 -29.92 -8.31 0.65
CA THR A 48 -29.66 -7.01 0.01
C THR A 48 -28.36 -6.98 -0.80
N VAL A 49 -27.41 -7.87 -0.51
CA VAL A 49 -26.15 -7.98 -1.26
C VAL A 49 -26.29 -9.03 -2.35
N THR A 50 -25.80 -8.70 -3.55
CA THR A 50 -25.66 -9.67 -4.64
C THR A 50 -24.25 -10.25 -4.64
N PRO A 51 -24.04 -11.53 -4.28
CA PRO A 51 -22.71 -12.13 -4.30
C PRO A 51 -22.08 -12.10 -5.68
N GLY A 52 -20.81 -11.71 -5.76
CA GLY A 52 -20.08 -11.55 -7.01
C GLY A 52 -20.29 -10.20 -7.71
N TYR A 53 -21.07 -9.29 -7.12
CA TYR A 53 -21.13 -7.90 -7.57
C TYR A 53 -19.74 -7.25 -7.47
N VAL A 54 -19.35 -6.51 -8.50
CA VAL A 54 -18.07 -5.79 -8.58
C VAL A 54 -18.30 -4.41 -9.16
N ALA A 55 -17.91 -3.38 -8.43
CA ALA A 55 -17.83 -2.02 -8.93
C ALA A 55 -16.52 -1.33 -8.53
N HIS A 56 -16.06 -0.44 -9.41
CA HIS A 56 -14.91 0.43 -9.18
C HIS A 56 -15.29 1.85 -9.55
N THR A 57 -14.81 2.82 -8.77
CA THR A 57 -15.01 4.25 -9.06
C THR A 57 -13.68 4.99 -9.08
N MET A 58 -13.65 6.10 -9.82
CA MET A 58 -12.59 7.09 -9.81
C MET A 58 -13.22 8.48 -9.69
N GLY A 59 -12.46 9.49 -9.29
CA GLY A 59 -12.95 10.84 -9.06
C GLY A 59 -13.23 11.08 -7.58
N PHE A 60 -14.47 11.45 -7.21
CA PHE A 60 -14.79 11.73 -5.81
C PHE A 60 -14.46 10.53 -4.91
N PRO A 61 -13.77 10.72 -3.77
CA PRO A 61 -13.39 12.00 -3.14
C PRO A 61 -11.99 12.52 -3.52
N LEU A 62 -11.21 11.74 -4.25
CA LEU A 62 -9.81 12.01 -4.60
C LEU A 62 -9.64 13.11 -5.67
N GLY A 63 -10.65 13.32 -6.51
CA GLY A 63 -10.65 14.34 -7.55
C GLY A 63 -9.77 13.94 -8.74
N HIS A 64 -9.07 14.92 -9.32
CA HIS A 64 -8.20 14.73 -10.48
C HIS A 64 -6.72 14.57 -10.14
N ASP A 65 -6.31 14.99 -8.94
CA ASP A 65 -4.89 15.19 -8.59
C ASP A 65 -4.31 14.06 -7.73
N ILE A 66 -5.17 13.25 -7.10
CA ILE A 66 -4.74 12.11 -6.28
C ILE A 66 -5.08 10.83 -7.04
N PHE A 67 -4.08 10.00 -7.31
CA PHE A 67 -4.29 8.68 -7.89
C PHE A 67 -5.06 7.80 -6.92
N GLY A 68 -6.00 7.02 -7.43
CA GLY A 68 -6.74 6.05 -6.63
C GLY A 68 -8.18 5.87 -7.08
N GLY A 69 -8.94 5.14 -6.26
CA GLY A 69 -10.32 4.81 -6.57
C GLY A 69 -10.93 3.84 -5.57
N ALA A 70 -12.25 3.80 -5.54
CA ALA A 70 -12.98 2.90 -4.66
C ALA A 70 -13.18 1.53 -5.30
N PHE A 71 -13.30 0.51 -4.47
CA PHE A 71 -13.81 -0.80 -4.85
C PHE A 71 -14.99 -1.17 -3.96
N ILE A 72 -16.02 -1.75 -4.58
CA ILE A 72 -17.22 -2.25 -3.91
C ILE A 72 -17.48 -3.67 -4.38
N TYR A 73 -17.40 -4.65 -3.48
CA TYR A 73 -17.62 -6.06 -3.80
C TYR A 73 -18.76 -6.65 -2.96
N GLY A 74 -19.69 -7.34 -3.62
CA GLY A 74 -20.72 -8.12 -2.95
C GLY A 74 -20.21 -9.50 -2.59
N MET A 75 -20.13 -9.82 -1.30
CA MET A 75 -19.63 -11.08 -0.78
C MET A 75 -20.80 -12.01 -0.40
N GLN A 76 -20.48 -13.25 -0.03
CA GLN A 76 -21.48 -14.16 0.55
C GLN A 76 -21.90 -13.68 1.95
N ASN A 77 -23.01 -14.22 2.47
CA ASN A 77 -23.54 -13.91 3.81
C ASN A 77 -23.92 -12.44 4.01
N ASP A 78 -24.40 -11.80 2.95
CA ASP A 78 -24.85 -10.41 2.98
C ASP A 78 -23.76 -9.41 3.44
N ILE A 79 -22.50 -9.68 3.09
CA ILE A 79 -21.37 -8.78 3.37
C ILE A 79 -21.08 -7.90 2.16
N LEU A 80 -21.04 -6.58 2.35
CA LEU A 80 -20.52 -5.64 1.37
C LEU A 80 -19.08 -5.25 1.75
N ASP A 81 -18.15 -5.45 0.83
CA ASP A 81 -16.76 -5.04 0.96
C ASP A 81 -16.58 -3.67 0.28
N LEU A 82 -16.31 -2.64 1.06
CA LEU A 82 -16.05 -1.29 0.58
C LEU A 82 -14.62 -0.90 0.93
N GLY A 83 -13.86 -0.46 -0.05
CA GLY A 83 -12.56 0.15 0.21
C GLY A 83 -12.18 1.23 -0.77
N LEU A 84 -11.11 1.92 -0.42
CA LEU A 84 -10.53 3.02 -1.17
C LEU A 84 -9.02 2.81 -1.25
N VAL A 85 -8.48 2.89 -2.47
CA VAL A 85 -7.05 2.94 -2.72
C VAL A 85 -6.66 4.40 -2.94
N VAL A 86 -5.59 4.83 -2.28
CA VAL A 86 -5.01 6.17 -2.41
C VAL A 86 -3.52 6.01 -2.74
N GLY A 87 -3.09 6.54 -3.89
CA GLY A 87 -1.70 6.59 -4.30
C GLY A 87 -0.86 7.35 -3.28
N LEU A 88 0.22 6.75 -2.80
CA LEU A 88 1.16 7.34 -1.85
C LEU A 88 2.19 8.21 -2.58
N ASP A 89 1.73 9.00 -3.54
CA ASP A 89 2.46 9.94 -4.37
C ASP A 89 1.70 11.28 -4.52
N TYR A 90 0.75 11.53 -3.62
CA TYR A 90 0.05 12.79 -3.49
C TYR A 90 0.99 13.91 -2.99
N GLN A 91 0.69 15.14 -3.42
CA GLN A 91 1.48 16.33 -3.08
C GLN A 91 1.06 16.95 -1.75
N ASN A 92 -0.22 16.84 -1.37
CA ASN A 92 -0.74 17.50 -0.17
C ASN A 92 -0.46 16.64 1.10
N PRO A 93 0.35 17.14 2.07
CA PRO A 93 0.67 16.41 3.30
C PRO A 93 -0.56 16.10 4.18
N GLY A 94 -1.66 16.84 4.00
CA GLY A 94 -2.91 16.65 4.72
C GLY A 94 -3.79 15.50 4.24
N VAL A 95 -3.39 14.75 3.21
CA VAL A 95 -4.17 13.61 2.71
C VAL A 95 -4.16 12.46 3.71
N ASP A 96 -5.34 11.93 3.99
CA ASP A 96 -5.59 10.87 4.94
C ASP A 96 -6.53 9.83 4.32
N ALA A 97 -6.01 8.64 4.01
CA ALA A 97 -6.76 7.63 3.29
C ALA A 97 -7.99 7.13 4.07
N GLN A 98 -7.92 7.07 5.41
CA GLN A 98 -9.06 6.65 6.22
C GLN A 98 -10.17 7.72 6.17
N HIS A 99 -9.81 9.00 6.27
CA HIS A 99 -10.77 10.09 6.14
C HIS A 99 -11.31 10.21 4.71
N GLU A 100 -10.50 9.95 3.68
CA GLU A 100 -11.01 9.87 2.30
C GLU A 100 -12.04 8.75 2.15
N LEU A 101 -11.88 7.59 2.80
CA LEU A 101 -12.91 6.55 2.81
C LEU A 101 -14.19 7.03 3.52
N GLN A 102 -14.07 7.73 4.66
CA GLN A 102 -15.24 8.33 5.32
C GLN A 102 -15.92 9.38 4.43
N ARG A 103 -15.13 10.20 3.72
CA ARG A 103 -15.64 11.17 2.75
C ARG A 103 -16.32 10.51 1.57
N LEU A 104 -15.77 9.42 1.03
CA LEU A 104 -16.41 8.62 -0.03
C LEU A 104 -17.82 8.17 0.39
N LYS A 105 -17.98 7.74 1.65
CA LYS A 105 -19.27 7.32 2.21
C LYS A 105 -20.33 8.42 2.26
N THR A 106 -19.95 9.70 2.15
CA THR A 106 -20.91 10.81 2.02
C THR A 106 -21.57 10.88 0.64
N HIS A 107 -20.99 10.24 -0.38
CA HIS A 107 -21.56 10.21 -1.73
C HIS A 107 -22.94 9.51 -1.72
N PRO A 108 -24.00 10.09 -2.31
CA PRO A 108 -25.36 9.56 -2.20
C PRO A 108 -25.51 8.10 -2.62
N TRP A 109 -24.78 7.69 -3.67
CA TRP A 109 -24.80 6.30 -4.12
C TRP A 109 -24.15 5.34 -3.10
N ILE A 110 -23.01 5.70 -2.52
CA ILE A 110 -22.35 4.86 -1.50
C ILE A 110 -23.21 4.80 -0.23
N ARG A 111 -23.76 5.93 0.19
CA ARG A 111 -24.70 6.00 1.32
C ARG A 111 -25.92 5.12 1.11
N SER A 112 -26.45 5.05 -0.11
CA SER A 112 -27.57 4.17 -0.42
C SER A 112 -27.20 2.68 -0.38
N LEU A 113 -25.96 2.32 -0.74
CA LEU A 113 -25.49 0.93 -0.72
C LEU A 113 -25.27 0.40 0.70
N LEU A 114 -24.88 1.29 1.63
CA LEU A 114 -24.61 0.97 3.02
C LEU A 114 -25.81 1.21 3.96
N ALA A 115 -26.98 1.54 3.40
CA ALA A 115 -28.17 1.81 4.19
C ALA A 115 -28.53 0.60 5.08
N ASP A 116 -28.77 0.86 6.36
CA ASP A 116 -29.10 -0.13 7.39
C ASP A 116 -28.04 -1.24 7.58
N GLY A 117 -26.83 -1.05 7.03
CA GLY A 117 -25.69 -1.92 7.28
C GLY A 117 -24.95 -1.56 8.56
N GLU A 118 -24.19 -2.51 9.10
CA GLU A 118 -23.30 -2.30 10.25
C GLU A 118 -21.88 -2.72 9.88
N ILE A 119 -20.89 -1.89 10.23
CA ILE A 119 -19.49 -2.27 10.05
C ILE A 119 -19.14 -3.46 10.95
N ILE A 120 -18.40 -4.42 10.41
CA ILE A 120 -17.95 -5.62 11.13
C ILE A 120 -16.42 -5.76 11.16
N ALA A 121 -15.71 -5.13 10.23
CA ALA A 121 -14.25 -5.14 10.22
C ALA A 121 -13.67 -3.93 9.50
N TYR A 122 -12.46 -3.54 9.89
CA TYR A 122 -11.65 -2.50 9.23
C TYR A 122 -10.22 -2.99 9.03
N GLY A 123 -9.57 -2.52 7.97
CA GLY A 123 -8.11 -2.62 7.90
C GLY A 123 -7.50 -1.75 6.82
N ALA A 124 -6.17 -1.71 6.84
CA ALA A 124 -5.39 -0.94 5.90
C ALA A 124 -4.09 -1.65 5.55
N LYS A 125 -3.71 -1.60 4.27
CA LYS A 125 -2.46 -2.19 3.79
C LYS A 125 -1.92 -1.42 2.60
N SER A 126 -0.62 -1.15 2.58
CA SER A 126 0.01 -0.63 1.37
C SER A 126 0.04 -1.66 0.25
N LEU A 127 0.26 -1.20 -0.97
CA LEU A 127 0.45 -2.04 -2.15
C LEU A 127 1.47 -1.39 -3.10
N PRO A 128 2.29 -2.17 -3.82
CA PRO A 128 3.22 -1.64 -4.82
C PRO A 128 2.50 -1.32 -6.13
N GLU A 129 2.71 -0.14 -6.70
CA GLU A 129 2.06 0.32 -7.94
C GLU A 129 3.04 0.78 -9.02
N GLY A 130 4.35 0.79 -8.75
CA GLY A 130 5.36 1.23 -9.70
C GLY A 130 5.50 0.37 -10.96
N GLY A 131 4.85 -0.79 -11.03
CA GLY A 131 4.78 -1.65 -12.21
C GLY A 131 6.10 -2.33 -12.59
N TRP A 132 6.17 -2.84 -13.82
CA TRP A 132 7.26 -3.72 -14.26
C TRP A 132 8.66 -3.10 -14.14
N TYR A 133 8.81 -1.80 -14.40
CA TYR A 133 10.11 -1.13 -14.33
C TYR A 133 10.59 -0.86 -12.90
N SER A 134 9.70 -1.03 -11.92
CA SER A 134 10.01 -0.88 -10.49
C SER A 134 10.26 -2.21 -9.78
N LEU A 135 10.26 -3.32 -10.53
CA LEU A 135 10.69 -4.62 -10.00
C LEU A 135 12.22 -4.60 -9.78
N PRO A 136 12.71 -4.96 -8.58
CA PRO A 136 14.12 -5.11 -8.31
C PRO A 136 14.70 -6.28 -9.13
N LYS A 137 16.02 -6.41 -9.12
CA LYS A 137 16.65 -7.69 -9.40
C LYS A 137 16.08 -8.73 -8.44
N LEU A 138 15.48 -9.78 -8.99
CA LEU A 138 14.66 -10.73 -8.23
C LEU A 138 15.48 -11.73 -7.40
N THR A 139 16.79 -11.83 -7.65
CA THR A 139 17.65 -12.86 -7.06
C THR A 139 18.97 -12.32 -6.56
N VAL A 140 19.41 -12.91 -5.45
CA VAL A 140 20.77 -12.81 -4.91
C VAL A 140 21.22 -14.20 -4.48
N GLY A 141 22.50 -14.38 -4.17
CA GLY A 141 22.97 -15.65 -3.61
C GLY A 141 22.21 -15.98 -2.33
N GLY A 142 21.49 -17.11 -2.33
CA GLY A 142 20.65 -17.53 -1.21
C GLY A 142 19.30 -16.84 -1.05
N ALA A 143 18.81 -16.03 -2.01
CA ALA A 143 17.43 -15.51 -1.91
C ALA A 143 16.75 -15.21 -3.26
N MET A 144 15.42 -15.37 -3.28
CA MET A 144 14.54 -15.00 -4.39
C MET A 144 13.35 -14.20 -3.87
N LEU A 145 13.18 -12.97 -4.38
CA LEU A 145 12.07 -12.08 -4.03
C LEU A 145 10.78 -12.53 -4.73
N ILE A 146 9.70 -12.67 -3.98
CA ILE A 146 8.39 -13.13 -4.50
C ILE A 146 7.25 -12.20 -4.07
N GLY A 147 6.10 -12.32 -4.73
CA GLY A 147 4.89 -11.54 -4.42
C GLY A 147 5.09 -10.03 -4.40
N ASP A 148 4.36 -9.36 -3.53
CA ASP A 148 4.43 -7.89 -3.39
C ASP A 148 5.77 -7.43 -2.80
N SER A 149 6.55 -8.31 -2.18
CA SER A 149 7.93 -7.99 -1.78
C SER A 149 8.83 -7.72 -2.98
N ALA A 150 8.59 -8.41 -4.09
CA ALA A 150 9.20 -8.09 -5.38
C ALA A 150 8.47 -6.96 -6.14
N GLY A 151 7.24 -6.61 -5.76
CA GLY A 151 6.41 -5.63 -6.46
C GLY A 151 5.48 -6.23 -7.54
N PHE A 152 5.16 -7.53 -7.47
CA PHE A 152 4.29 -8.18 -8.45
C PHE A 152 2.80 -7.86 -8.26
N LEU A 153 2.39 -6.66 -8.67
CA LEU A 153 1.00 -6.21 -8.65
C LEU A 153 0.59 -5.58 -9.99
N ASN A 154 -0.60 -5.95 -10.47
CA ASN A 154 -1.24 -5.30 -11.61
C ASN A 154 -2.16 -4.17 -11.10
N GLY A 155 -1.64 -2.95 -11.05
CA GLY A 155 -2.38 -1.77 -10.61
C GLY A 155 -3.64 -1.49 -11.44
N GLN A 156 -3.61 -1.73 -12.76
CA GLN A 156 -4.78 -1.52 -13.63
C GLN A 156 -5.96 -2.43 -13.26
N ARG A 157 -5.69 -3.62 -12.72
CA ARG A 157 -6.73 -4.59 -12.34
C ARG A 157 -7.00 -4.61 -10.84
N LEU A 158 -6.22 -3.88 -10.04
CA LEU A 158 -6.15 -4.00 -8.59
C LEU A 158 -5.95 -5.46 -8.13
N LYS A 159 -5.00 -6.18 -8.76
CA LYS A 159 -4.76 -7.60 -8.47
C LYS A 159 -3.28 -7.94 -8.36
N GLY A 160 -2.88 -8.51 -7.21
CA GLY A 160 -1.54 -9.06 -6.97
C GLY A 160 -1.53 -10.55 -6.59
N ILE A 161 -2.61 -11.08 -6.00
CA ILE A 161 -2.65 -12.43 -5.42
C ILE A 161 -2.21 -13.53 -6.40
N HIS A 162 -2.77 -13.54 -7.62
CA HIS A 162 -2.44 -14.55 -8.62
C HIS A 162 -0.99 -14.43 -9.13
N LEU A 163 -0.45 -13.21 -9.20
CA LEU A 163 0.95 -12.95 -9.55
C LEU A 163 1.89 -13.41 -8.42
N ALA A 164 1.52 -13.14 -7.18
CA ALA A 164 2.25 -13.60 -6.00
C ALA A 164 2.29 -15.12 -5.95
N MET A 165 1.16 -15.80 -6.09
CA MET A 165 1.10 -17.26 -6.18
C MET A 165 1.97 -17.80 -7.31
N LYS A 166 1.89 -17.21 -8.51
CA LYS A 166 2.71 -17.66 -9.64
C LYS A 166 4.19 -17.47 -9.38
N SER A 167 4.61 -16.33 -8.82
CA SER A 167 6.00 -16.09 -8.46
C SER A 167 6.51 -17.10 -7.42
N GLY A 168 5.68 -17.46 -6.42
CA GLY A 168 5.99 -18.49 -5.44
C GLY A 168 6.16 -19.88 -6.08
N MET A 169 5.29 -20.26 -7.01
CA MET A 169 5.42 -21.51 -7.76
C MET A 169 6.72 -21.57 -8.56
N LEU A 170 7.06 -20.50 -9.28
CA LEU A 170 8.30 -20.42 -10.06
C LEU A 170 9.55 -20.46 -9.17
N ALA A 171 9.50 -19.80 -8.00
CA ALA A 171 10.58 -19.83 -7.03
C ALA A 171 10.74 -21.23 -6.42
N ALA A 172 9.64 -21.94 -6.17
CA ALA A 172 9.66 -23.33 -5.71
C ALA A 172 10.27 -24.28 -6.76
N GLU A 173 9.94 -24.10 -8.05
CA GLU A 173 10.57 -24.85 -9.14
C GLU A 173 12.07 -24.57 -9.20
N THR A 174 12.50 -23.30 -9.14
CA THR A 174 13.92 -22.94 -9.16
C THR A 174 14.68 -23.47 -7.95
N ILE A 175 14.12 -23.39 -6.73
CA ILE A 175 14.83 -23.92 -5.56
C ILE A 175 14.97 -25.44 -5.63
N SER A 176 13.98 -26.15 -6.18
CA SER A 176 14.04 -27.59 -6.36
C SER A 176 15.16 -28.01 -7.32
N GLU A 177 15.40 -27.23 -8.38
CA GLU A 177 16.54 -27.42 -9.28
C GLU A 177 17.87 -27.17 -8.56
N ALA A 178 17.96 -26.07 -7.79
CA ALA A 178 19.14 -25.74 -6.99
C ALA A 178 19.50 -26.84 -5.98
N PHE A 179 18.50 -27.44 -5.33
CA PHE A 179 18.68 -28.60 -4.44
C PHE A 179 19.27 -29.81 -5.15
N SER A 180 18.92 -30.04 -6.42
CA SER A 180 19.38 -31.20 -7.17
C SER A 180 20.90 -31.16 -7.47
N VAL A 181 21.51 -29.99 -7.34
CA VAL A 181 22.95 -29.76 -7.59
C VAL A 181 23.70 -29.16 -6.37
N ASP A 182 23.04 -29.01 -5.22
CA ASP A 182 23.52 -28.33 -4.00
C ASP A 182 24.19 -26.96 -4.27
N ASP A 183 23.64 -26.19 -5.21
CA ASP A 183 24.13 -24.84 -5.55
C ASP A 183 23.02 -23.80 -5.35
N PHE A 184 23.19 -22.93 -4.35
CA PHE A 184 22.28 -21.81 -4.03
C PHE A 184 22.89 -20.45 -4.38
N SER A 185 23.93 -20.45 -5.21
CA SER A 185 24.58 -19.24 -5.69
C SER A 185 23.63 -18.37 -6.51
N ALA A 186 24.01 -17.11 -6.72
CA ALA A 186 23.26 -16.21 -7.58
C ALA A 186 23.14 -16.73 -9.02
N VAL A 187 24.11 -17.54 -9.48
CA VAL A 187 24.10 -18.14 -10.83
C VAL A 187 23.02 -19.20 -10.92
N SER A 188 22.99 -20.13 -9.96
CA SER A 188 21.98 -21.19 -9.89
C SER A 188 20.57 -20.60 -9.76
N LEU A 189 20.39 -19.60 -8.89
CA LEU A 189 19.09 -18.99 -8.67
C LEU A 189 18.65 -18.03 -9.79
N ALA A 190 19.55 -17.60 -10.69
CA ALA A 190 19.22 -16.67 -11.77
C ALA A 190 18.10 -17.20 -12.70
N SER A 191 17.96 -18.53 -12.81
CA SER A 191 16.90 -19.16 -13.61
C SER A 191 15.49 -18.75 -13.17
N PHE A 192 15.30 -18.31 -11.92
CA PHE A 192 14.03 -17.75 -11.46
C PHE A 192 13.61 -16.52 -12.27
N THR A 193 14.56 -15.63 -12.57
CA THR A 193 14.29 -14.43 -13.37
C THR A 193 13.90 -14.82 -14.80
N ASP A 194 14.54 -15.84 -15.37
CA ASP A 194 14.21 -16.35 -16.71
C ASP A 194 12.81 -16.97 -16.71
N LYS A 195 12.48 -17.80 -15.72
CA LYS A 195 11.14 -18.38 -15.57
C LYS A 195 10.05 -17.31 -15.43
N VAL A 196 10.28 -16.27 -14.64
CA VAL A 196 9.37 -15.12 -14.53
C VAL A 196 9.21 -14.46 -15.91
N ASN A 197 10.32 -14.21 -16.60
CA ASN A 197 10.33 -13.61 -17.93
C ASN A 197 9.64 -14.46 -19.01
N SER A 198 9.64 -15.78 -18.88
CA SER A 198 8.98 -16.69 -19.83
C SER A 198 7.53 -17.00 -19.46
N SER A 199 7.06 -16.56 -18.29
CA SER A 199 5.73 -16.88 -17.79
C SER A 199 4.65 -15.87 -18.19
N TRP A 200 3.39 -16.28 -18.00
CA TRP A 200 2.25 -15.39 -18.18
C TRP A 200 2.25 -14.19 -17.20
N LEU A 201 2.96 -14.28 -16.07
CA LEU A 201 3.12 -13.19 -15.10
C LEU A 201 3.73 -11.97 -15.81
N LYS A 202 4.83 -12.14 -16.54
CA LYS A 202 5.41 -11.05 -17.34
C LYS A 202 4.45 -10.55 -18.39
N ASN A 203 3.80 -11.45 -19.13
CA ASN A 203 2.88 -11.05 -20.20
C ASN A 203 1.74 -10.17 -19.69
N GLU A 204 1.28 -10.39 -18.45
CA GLU A 204 0.30 -9.55 -17.80
C GLU A 204 0.89 -8.19 -17.39
N LEU A 205 1.97 -8.18 -16.60
CA LEU A 205 2.56 -6.94 -16.09
C LEU A 205 3.17 -6.06 -17.18
N TRP A 206 3.73 -6.66 -18.23
CA TRP A 206 4.34 -5.92 -19.34
C TRP A 206 3.33 -5.06 -20.09
N LYS A 207 2.07 -5.52 -20.21
CA LYS A 207 0.98 -4.77 -20.86
C LYS A 207 0.54 -3.55 -20.06
N VAL A 208 0.89 -3.47 -18.78
CA VAL A 208 0.53 -2.38 -17.86
C VAL A 208 1.77 -1.70 -17.27
N ARG A 209 2.95 -1.87 -17.90
CA ARG A 209 4.25 -1.47 -17.36
C ARG A 209 4.43 0.04 -17.10
N ASN A 210 3.56 0.88 -17.68
CA ASN A 210 3.54 2.33 -17.51
C ASN A 210 2.16 2.84 -17.06
N PHE A 211 1.33 1.97 -16.43
CA PHE A 211 -0.04 2.33 -16.06
C PHE A 211 -0.04 3.48 -15.05
N HIS A 212 0.62 3.28 -13.90
CA HIS A 212 0.68 4.28 -12.82
C HIS A 212 1.33 5.58 -13.26
N GLN A 213 2.48 5.50 -13.94
CA GLN A 213 3.22 6.69 -14.42
C GLN A 213 2.42 7.54 -15.43
N GLY A 214 1.35 7.00 -16.01
CA GLY A 214 0.42 7.79 -16.80
C GLY A 214 -0.33 8.85 -15.98
N PHE A 215 -0.54 8.59 -14.70
CA PHE A 215 -1.30 9.42 -13.77
C PHE A 215 -0.47 10.56 -13.16
N ASP A 216 0.83 10.68 -13.46
CA ASP A 216 1.66 11.85 -13.15
C ASP A 216 1.07 13.16 -13.74
N ARG A 217 0.17 13.04 -14.73
CA ARG A 217 -0.58 14.17 -15.33
C ARG A 217 -2.05 14.21 -14.88
N GLY A 218 -2.34 13.68 -13.69
CA GLY A 218 -3.68 13.56 -13.13
C GLY A 218 -4.55 12.51 -13.82
N LEU A 219 -5.78 12.39 -13.33
CA LEU A 219 -6.75 11.36 -13.74
C LEU A 219 -6.96 11.30 -15.27
N LEU A 220 -7.17 12.45 -15.93
CA LEU A 220 -7.43 12.47 -17.37
C LEU A 220 -6.19 12.04 -18.18
N GLY A 221 -5.00 12.47 -17.75
CA GLY A 221 -3.74 12.03 -18.35
C GLY A 221 -3.55 10.53 -18.23
N GLY A 222 -3.81 9.98 -17.04
CA GLY A 222 -3.75 8.54 -16.76
C GLY A 222 -4.71 7.73 -17.60
N LEU A 223 -5.95 8.19 -17.78
CA LEU A 223 -6.95 7.53 -18.64
C LEU A 223 -6.54 7.52 -20.12
N ILE A 224 -6.04 8.64 -20.64
CA ILE A 224 -5.54 8.72 -22.01
C ILE A 224 -4.34 7.78 -22.20
N ASN A 225 -3.37 7.82 -21.29
CA ASN A 225 -2.20 6.93 -21.32
C ASN A 225 -2.62 5.46 -21.28
N SER A 226 -3.55 5.11 -20.40
CA SER A 226 -4.08 3.74 -20.26
C SER A 226 -4.76 3.28 -21.54
N GLY A 227 -5.59 4.13 -22.15
CA GLY A 227 -6.25 3.86 -23.43
C GLY A 227 -5.25 3.61 -24.56
N LEU A 228 -4.24 4.48 -24.71
CA LEU A 228 -3.16 4.28 -25.68
C LEU A 228 -2.35 3.01 -25.39
N GLY A 229 -2.13 2.70 -24.11
CA GLY A 229 -1.44 1.50 -23.64
C GLY A 229 -2.12 0.22 -24.11
N LEU A 230 -3.45 0.16 -24.15
CA LEU A 230 -4.20 -1.02 -24.62
C LEU A 230 -3.86 -1.38 -26.08
N PHE A 231 -3.71 -0.38 -26.96
CA PHE A 231 -3.40 -0.60 -28.37
C PHE A 231 -1.92 -0.81 -28.65
N THR A 232 -1.05 -0.33 -27.76
CA THR A 232 0.41 -0.32 -27.94
C THR A 232 1.13 -1.37 -27.09
N GLY A 233 0.36 -2.21 -26.40
CA GLY A 233 0.85 -3.25 -25.53
C GLY A 233 1.57 -2.72 -24.29
N GLY A 234 1.15 -1.58 -23.74
CA GLY A 234 1.64 -0.99 -22.49
C GLY A 234 2.66 0.14 -22.63
N ARG A 235 2.84 0.72 -23.82
CA ARG A 235 3.74 1.87 -24.01
C ARG A 235 3.17 3.13 -23.38
N GLY A 236 4.01 3.84 -22.64
CA GLY A 236 3.69 5.15 -22.09
C GLY A 236 3.46 6.17 -23.21
N TRP A 237 2.33 6.87 -23.16
CA TRP A 237 1.88 7.81 -24.18
C TRP A 237 1.86 7.20 -25.60
N GLY A 238 1.67 5.88 -25.68
CA GLY A 238 1.63 5.10 -26.91
C GLY A 238 2.97 4.83 -27.60
N ILE A 239 4.06 5.49 -27.19
CA ILE A 239 5.34 5.43 -27.89
C ILE A 239 6.54 5.10 -26.99
N LYS A 240 6.53 5.49 -25.71
CA LYS A 240 7.67 5.29 -24.82
C LYS A 240 7.60 3.91 -24.19
N ASP A 241 8.70 3.18 -24.23
CA ASP A 241 8.73 1.87 -23.56
C ASP A 241 8.75 2.02 -22.03
N ARG A 242 9.47 3.01 -21.50
CA ARG A 242 9.61 3.28 -20.07
C ARG A 242 9.32 4.75 -19.76
N LEU A 243 8.40 5.01 -18.83
CA LEU A 243 8.23 6.30 -18.17
C LEU A 243 9.03 6.34 -16.87
N PRO A 244 9.59 7.50 -16.47
CA PRO A 244 10.24 7.64 -15.16
C PRO A 244 9.19 7.60 -14.03
N SER A 245 9.65 7.37 -12.80
CA SER A 245 8.87 7.56 -11.58
C SER A 245 9.76 8.13 -10.47
N HIS A 246 9.14 8.63 -9.42
CA HIS A 246 9.78 9.22 -8.25
C HIS A 246 9.29 8.52 -6.98
N HIS A 247 10.04 8.62 -5.88
CA HIS A 247 9.49 8.21 -4.59
C HIS A 247 8.38 9.18 -4.19
N GLY A 248 7.24 8.66 -3.76
CA GLY A 248 6.08 9.50 -3.49
C GLY A 248 6.28 10.49 -2.33
N HIS A 249 7.07 10.15 -1.31
CA HIS A 249 7.42 11.08 -0.24
C HIS A 249 8.20 12.32 -0.73
N GLU A 250 8.95 12.20 -1.85
CA GLU A 250 9.69 13.32 -2.46
C GLU A 250 8.76 14.30 -3.19
N LEU A 251 7.53 13.88 -3.52
CA LEU A 251 6.54 14.70 -4.22
C LEU A 251 5.70 15.55 -3.27
N MET A 252 5.79 15.31 -1.95
CA MET A 252 5.06 16.05 -0.94
C MET A 252 5.50 17.52 -0.93
N GLN A 253 4.53 18.43 -0.98
CA GLN A 253 4.76 19.87 -1.01
C GLN A 253 4.77 20.47 0.39
N LYS A 254 5.72 21.37 0.61
CA LYS A 254 5.88 22.10 1.87
C LYS A 254 4.86 23.25 1.99
N GLY A 255 4.46 23.57 3.21
CA GLY A 255 3.65 24.75 3.52
C GLY A 255 2.16 24.65 3.17
N ILE A 256 1.68 23.47 2.79
CA ILE A 256 0.24 23.20 2.65
C ILE A 256 -0.31 22.76 4.00
N ALA A 257 -1.29 23.50 4.52
CA ALA A 257 -1.93 23.25 5.82
C ALA A 257 -3.47 23.35 5.72
N GLU A 258 -4.05 22.84 4.63
CA GLU A 258 -5.49 22.80 4.45
C GLU A 258 -6.09 21.57 5.14
N ASP A 259 -7.06 21.78 6.03
CA ASP A 259 -7.87 20.71 6.59
C ASP A 259 -8.98 20.31 5.59
N ARG A 260 -8.71 19.24 4.83
CA ARG A 260 -9.64 18.67 3.83
C ARG A 260 -10.90 18.05 4.45
N TYR A 261 -10.90 17.83 5.76
CA TYR A 261 -11.88 16.98 6.45
C TYR A 261 -12.65 17.71 7.55
N ALA A 262 -12.50 19.05 7.64
CA ALA A 262 -13.19 19.88 8.63
C ALA A 262 -14.74 19.73 8.61
N ASP A 263 -15.30 19.40 7.44
CA ASP A 263 -16.75 19.18 7.26
C ASP A 263 -17.21 17.74 7.58
N LEU A 264 -16.30 16.83 7.94
CA LEU A 264 -16.65 15.46 8.33
C LEU A 264 -17.05 15.40 9.81
N GLU A 265 -18.30 15.03 10.06
CA GLU A 265 -18.79 14.73 11.40
C GLU A 265 -18.82 13.20 11.60
N PHE A 266 -17.96 12.70 12.48
CA PHE A 266 -17.92 11.28 12.85
C PHE A 266 -19.00 10.97 13.89
N ASP A 267 -20.05 10.28 13.46
CA ASP A 267 -21.20 9.94 14.32
C ASP A 267 -21.03 8.61 15.08
N GLY A 268 -19.95 7.87 14.80
CA GLY A 268 -19.66 6.57 15.40
C GLY A 268 -20.65 5.47 15.01
N LYS A 269 -21.51 5.71 14.01
CA LYS A 269 -22.53 4.76 13.52
C LYS A 269 -22.39 4.48 12.04
N TYR A 270 -22.15 5.51 11.25
CA TYR A 270 -21.98 5.46 9.82
C TYR A 270 -20.61 6.00 9.39
N LEU A 271 -20.21 7.15 9.96
CA LEU A 271 -18.88 7.72 9.80
C LEU A 271 -18.09 7.53 11.08
N PHE A 272 -16.86 7.01 10.94
CA PHE A 272 -16.02 6.59 12.05
C PHE A 272 -14.69 7.35 12.01
N ASP A 273 -14.25 7.81 13.18
CA ASP A 273 -12.87 8.28 13.35
C ASP A 273 -11.87 7.10 13.29
N LYS A 274 -10.57 7.43 13.25
CA LYS A 274 -9.51 6.41 13.16
C LYS A 274 -9.51 5.46 14.36
N VAL A 275 -9.70 5.96 15.58
CA VAL A 275 -9.65 5.16 16.80
C VAL A 275 -10.78 4.13 16.82
N THR A 276 -11.98 4.53 16.39
CA THR A 276 -13.12 3.64 16.23
C THR A 276 -12.84 2.58 15.15
N ASN A 277 -12.22 2.96 14.03
CA ASN A 277 -11.80 2.00 13.01
C ASN A 277 -10.69 1.05 13.50
N VAL A 278 -9.77 1.50 14.36
CA VAL A 278 -8.75 0.65 15.00
C VAL A 278 -9.41 -0.46 15.81
N TYR A 279 -10.49 -0.16 16.55
CA TYR A 279 -11.27 -1.19 17.26
C TYR A 279 -11.78 -2.27 16.30
N TYR A 280 -12.32 -1.89 15.13
CA TYR A 280 -12.79 -2.85 14.10
C TYR A 280 -11.67 -3.58 13.36
N SER A 281 -10.41 -3.18 13.52
CA SER A 281 -9.27 -3.96 13.02
C SER A 281 -8.89 -5.12 13.93
N ALA A 282 -9.41 -5.12 15.17
CA ALA A 282 -9.03 -6.06 16.23
C ALA A 282 -7.51 -6.14 16.42
N THR A 283 -6.80 -5.04 16.18
CA THR A 283 -5.35 -4.99 16.37
C THR A 283 -5.01 -4.95 17.84
N ALA A 284 -3.99 -5.71 18.24
CA ALA A 284 -3.52 -5.77 19.61
C ALA A 284 -2.01 -6.00 19.63
N HIS A 285 -1.35 -5.43 20.64
CA HIS A 285 0.08 -5.61 20.90
C HIS A 285 0.31 -5.70 22.41
N GLU A 286 1.34 -6.43 22.83
CA GLU A 286 1.81 -6.35 24.22
C GLU A 286 2.31 -4.93 24.51
N GLU A 287 1.84 -4.30 25.59
CA GLU A 287 2.18 -2.90 25.89
C GLU A 287 3.55 -2.76 26.54
N ASP A 288 4.03 -3.81 27.22
CA ASP A 288 5.38 -3.86 27.83
C ASP A 288 6.46 -4.34 26.83
N GLN A 289 6.38 -3.87 25.58
CA GLN A 289 7.39 -4.12 24.55
C GLN A 289 7.97 -2.81 24.01
N ILE A 290 9.11 -2.90 23.32
CA ILE A 290 9.69 -1.75 22.63
C ILE A 290 8.81 -1.43 21.40
N PRO A 291 8.37 -0.17 21.21
CA PRO A 291 7.61 0.23 20.03
C PRO A 291 8.34 -0.16 18.74
N HIS A 292 7.69 -0.93 17.89
CA HIS A 292 8.26 -1.45 16.64
C HIS A 292 8.36 -0.40 15.51
N LEU A 293 8.10 0.87 15.84
CA LEU A 293 8.12 2.04 14.98
C LEU A 293 9.26 2.94 15.45
N HIS A 294 10.45 2.74 14.90
CA HIS A 294 11.62 3.47 15.34
C HIS A 294 11.73 4.79 14.57
N VAL A 295 11.74 5.91 15.29
CA VAL A 295 12.01 7.24 14.73
C VAL A 295 13.47 7.57 15.03
N GLN A 296 14.29 7.67 13.99
CA GLN A 296 15.75 7.81 14.15
C GLN A 296 16.16 9.16 14.77
N ASP A 297 15.42 10.23 14.46
CA ASP A 297 15.68 11.58 14.95
C ASP A 297 14.35 12.27 15.28
N MET A 298 14.01 12.32 16.58
CA MET A 298 12.77 12.93 17.05
C MET A 298 12.78 14.46 16.95
N ASP A 299 13.96 15.11 16.91
CA ASP A 299 14.07 16.57 16.81
C ASP A 299 13.53 17.05 15.46
N ILE A 300 13.75 16.25 14.39
CA ILE A 300 13.16 16.51 13.07
C ILE A 300 11.63 16.53 13.15
N CYS A 301 11.02 15.64 13.94
CA CYS A 301 9.56 15.56 14.07
C CYS A 301 8.96 16.82 14.71
N ILE A 302 9.57 17.36 15.78
CA ILE A 302 9.03 18.51 16.52
C ILE A 302 9.44 19.88 15.92
N THR A 303 10.46 19.90 15.04
CA THR A 303 10.94 21.13 14.39
C THR A 303 10.58 21.14 12.91
N LYS A 304 11.46 20.62 12.07
CA LYS A 304 11.45 20.76 10.61
C LYS A 304 10.22 20.11 9.97
N CYS A 305 9.78 18.96 10.47
CA CYS A 305 8.61 18.27 9.95
C CYS A 305 7.30 19.01 10.27
N THR A 306 7.20 19.57 11.47
CA THR A 306 6.09 20.44 11.86
C THR A 306 6.04 21.68 10.97
N GLU A 307 7.17 22.37 10.78
CA GLU A 307 7.24 23.61 9.99
C GLU A 307 7.01 23.38 8.49
N GLU A 308 7.64 22.35 7.91
CA GLU A 308 7.59 22.14 6.47
C GLU A 308 6.32 21.43 6.03
N TYR A 309 5.81 20.46 6.80
CA TYR A 309 4.76 19.54 6.36
C TYR A 309 3.59 19.40 7.36
N SER A 310 3.61 20.11 8.49
CA SER A 310 2.59 19.97 9.54
C SER A 310 2.42 18.52 10.03
N ASN A 311 3.54 17.81 10.24
CA ASN A 311 3.55 16.43 10.76
C ASN A 311 2.60 15.46 10.01
N PRO A 312 2.87 15.15 8.74
CA PRO A 312 1.97 14.33 7.91
C PRO A 312 1.76 12.92 8.44
N CYS A 313 2.57 12.45 9.40
CA CYS A 313 2.39 11.16 10.06
C CYS A 313 1.07 11.02 10.83
N GLU A 314 0.52 12.13 11.33
CA GLU A 314 -0.81 12.16 11.95
C GLU A 314 -1.93 11.92 10.91
N LYS A 315 -1.64 12.16 9.62
CA LYS A 315 -2.60 12.07 8.50
C LYS A 315 -2.46 10.78 7.73
N PHE A 316 -1.28 10.48 7.18
CA PHE A 316 -1.09 9.29 6.35
C PHE A 316 -1.22 7.98 7.12
N CYS A 317 -1.10 8.01 8.46
CA CYS A 317 -1.28 6.83 9.29
C CYS A 317 -2.76 6.50 9.38
N PRO A 318 -3.21 5.31 8.91
CA PRO A 318 -4.64 4.98 8.91
C PRO A 318 -5.17 4.56 10.30
N ALA A 319 -4.32 4.55 11.33
CA ALA A 319 -4.59 3.89 12.60
C ALA A 319 -4.20 4.74 13.82
N ASP A 320 -4.10 6.06 13.69
CA ASP A 320 -3.91 6.98 14.82
C ASP A 320 -2.71 6.63 15.74
N VAL A 321 -1.60 6.24 15.11
CA VAL A 321 -0.39 5.81 15.84
C VAL A 321 0.50 6.97 16.24
N TYR A 322 0.51 8.05 15.46
CA TYR A 322 1.39 9.20 15.66
C TYR A 322 0.55 10.39 16.08
N GLU A 323 0.92 11.03 17.17
CA GLU A 323 0.23 12.19 17.72
C GLU A 323 1.24 13.18 18.28
N MET A 324 1.10 14.46 17.95
CA MET A 324 1.88 15.55 18.53
C MET A 324 1.19 16.06 19.79
N VAL A 325 1.67 15.63 20.96
CA VAL A 325 1.08 15.99 22.25
C VAL A 325 1.84 17.14 22.90
N GLN A 326 1.12 17.95 23.67
CA GLN A 326 1.72 19.02 24.47
C GLN A 326 2.52 18.41 25.65
N ASP A 327 3.74 18.90 25.86
CA ASP A 327 4.60 18.53 26.98
C ASP A 327 5.19 19.79 27.62
N GLY A 328 4.47 20.36 28.59
CA GLY A 328 4.77 21.68 29.14
C GLY A 328 4.58 22.79 28.11
N ASP A 329 5.60 23.60 27.87
CA ASP A 329 5.61 24.64 26.84
C ASP A 329 6.00 24.10 25.45
N ASP A 330 6.53 22.87 25.39
CA ASP A 330 7.00 22.22 24.16
C ASP A 330 5.98 21.19 23.65
N LYS A 331 6.26 20.64 22.45
CA LYS A 331 5.53 19.50 21.88
C LYS A 331 6.46 18.29 21.81
N ARG A 332 5.89 17.10 21.95
CA ARG A 332 6.59 15.83 21.71
C ARG A 332 5.77 14.91 20.82
N LEU A 333 6.47 14.02 20.12
CA LEU A 333 5.84 12.93 19.40
C LEU A 333 5.46 11.81 20.37
N GLN A 334 4.18 11.46 20.42
CA GLN A 334 3.65 10.27 21.07
C GLN A 334 3.44 9.18 20.00
N ILE A 335 3.91 7.95 20.29
CA ILE A 335 3.75 6.79 19.42
C ILE A 335 2.86 5.76 20.11
N ASN A 336 1.59 5.73 19.73
CA ASN A 336 0.58 4.78 20.20
C ASN A 336 0.69 3.46 19.40
N PHE A 337 1.82 2.78 19.53
CA PHE A 337 2.18 1.64 18.67
C PHE A 337 1.19 0.47 18.74
N SER A 338 0.46 0.33 19.86
CA SER A 338 -0.58 -0.70 20.03
C SER A 338 -1.71 -0.59 18.99
N ASN A 339 -1.93 0.60 18.41
CA ASN A 339 -2.92 0.81 17.37
C ASN A 339 -2.43 0.35 15.97
N CYS A 340 -1.16 0.02 15.81
CA CYS A 340 -0.57 -0.20 14.49
C CYS A 340 -1.25 -1.35 13.73
N VAL A 341 -1.71 -1.10 12.51
CA VAL A 341 -2.30 -2.15 11.64
C VAL A 341 -1.32 -2.75 10.64
N HIS A 342 -0.01 -2.50 10.84
CA HIS A 342 1.09 -3.04 10.03
C HIS A 342 0.98 -2.70 8.53
N CYS A 343 0.33 -1.57 8.20
CA CYS A 343 0.09 -1.16 6.82
C CYS A 343 1.37 -0.80 6.04
N LYS A 344 2.43 -0.40 6.76
CA LYS A 344 3.73 0.09 6.27
C LYS A 344 3.74 1.49 5.65
N THR A 345 2.63 2.24 5.72
CA THR A 345 2.54 3.58 5.10
C THR A 345 3.55 4.56 5.67
N CYS A 346 3.79 4.56 6.98
CA CYS A 346 4.73 5.48 7.62
C CYS A 346 6.18 5.32 7.14
N ASP A 347 6.61 4.09 6.94
CA ASP A 347 7.92 3.73 6.37
C ASP A 347 8.06 4.16 4.89
N ILE A 348 6.94 4.37 4.20
CA ILE A 348 6.89 4.77 2.78
C ILE A 348 6.81 6.29 2.62
N MET A 349 5.93 6.93 3.39
CA MET A 349 5.48 8.32 3.18
C MET A 349 6.11 9.36 4.07
N ASP A 350 6.90 8.97 5.05
CA ASP A 350 7.68 9.93 5.82
C ASP A 350 8.59 10.75 4.89
N PRO A 351 8.41 12.08 4.79
CA PRO A 351 9.21 12.93 3.89
C PRO A 351 10.70 12.96 4.25
N TYR A 352 11.07 12.57 5.47
CA TYR A 352 12.46 12.52 5.90
C TYR A 352 13.05 11.10 5.90
N GLN A 353 12.24 10.07 5.66
CA GLN A 353 12.65 8.65 5.69
C GLN A 353 13.39 8.26 7.00
N ILE A 354 12.94 8.78 8.13
CA ILE A 354 13.47 8.52 9.49
C ILE A 354 12.60 7.55 10.31
N ILE A 355 11.42 7.15 9.81
CA ILE A 355 10.60 6.09 10.39
C ILE A 355 11.02 4.72 9.83
N ASP A 356 11.50 3.83 10.70
CA ASP A 356 11.80 2.43 10.38
C ASP A 356 10.76 1.50 11.03
N TRP A 357 9.91 0.86 10.22
CA TRP A 357 9.00 -0.18 10.69
C TRP A 357 9.75 -1.52 10.78
N VAL A 358 9.77 -2.09 11.98
CA VAL A 358 10.25 -3.46 12.22
C VAL A 358 9.09 -4.33 12.73
N PRO A 359 9.17 -5.66 12.61
CA PRO A 359 8.16 -6.53 13.20
C PRO A 359 8.14 -6.38 14.73
N PRO A 360 6.95 -6.27 15.37
CA PRO A 360 6.80 -6.42 16.82
C PRO A 360 6.98 -7.88 17.27
N GLU A 361 6.65 -8.17 18.53
CA GLU A 361 6.54 -9.54 19.01
C GLU A 361 5.61 -10.40 18.13
N GLY A 362 5.96 -11.67 17.99
CA GLY A 362 5.25 -12.59 17.10
C GLY A 362 3.86 -12.93 17.62
N GLY A 363 2.83 -12.58 16.85
CA GLY A 363 1.43 -12.76 17.23
C GLY A 363 0.67 -11.44 17.32
N ASP A 364 1.39 -10.33 17.42
CA ASP A 364 0.82 -9.00 17.52
C ASP A 364 0.41 -8.43 16.16
N GLY A 365 -0.48 -7.43 16.21
CA GLY A 365 -1.02 -6.74 15.05
C GLY A 365 -2.49 -7.05 14.79
N PRO A 366 -2.96 -6.82 13.55
CA PRO A 366 -4.37 -6.94 13.22
C PRO A 366 -4.96 -8.35 13.40
N GLY A 367 -6.13 -8.43 14.03
CA GLY A 367 -6.95 -9.63 14.15
C GLY A 367 -7.93 -9.83 12.97
N TRP A 368 -7.48 -9.58 11.73
CA TRP A 368 -8.35 -9.60 10.55
C TRP A 368 -8.96 -10.98 10.28
N ALA A 369 -10.29 -11.04 10.20
CA ALA A 369 -11.04 -12.22 9.77
C ALA A 369 -11.75 -11.94 8.44
N ASN A 370 -11.35 -12.65 7.37
CA ASN A 370 -11.90 -12.51 6.01
C ASN A 370 -11.73 -11.10 5.39
N LEU A 371 -10.70 -10.34 5.80
CA LEU A 371 -10.36 -9.02 5.27
C LEU A 371 -9.45 -9.09 4.03
#